data_AF-A0A537BBM3-F1
#
_entry.id   AF-A0A537BBM3-F1
#
_cell.length_a   1.000
_cell.length_b   1.000
_cell.length_c   1.000
_cell.angle_alpha   90.00
_cell.angle_beta   90.00
_cell.angle_gamma   90.00
#
_symmetry.space_group_name_H-M   'P 1'
#
loop_
_entity.id
_entity.type
_entity.pdbx_description
1 polymer ?
#
loop_
_entity_poly.entity_id
_entity_poly.type
_entity_poly.pdbx_seq_one_letter_code
_entity_poly.pdbx_strand_id
1 'polypeptide(L)'
;MGVIAIIAALLIEQWRPLGDRKSVNAALGVWAGWLEQSFNGGERRHGTIAWLVAVVPAALAGGALHAVFSALHPLFALAFNIAALCVTLGFRQFSHHFTAIQLGIKSGEIERARILLDEWRGPSGVVHTREEVIRLAIEEALLASHRHVFGVLLWYVLLPGPSGAILYRLAAFLAARWQGLGSFGRFAQRALYVLDWPAVRLSAASFAVAGDFEDAIY
;
A
#
# COMPACT_ATOMS: atom_id res chain seq x y z
N MET A 1 17.46 12.70 -8.14
CA MET A 1 16.64 13.11 -6.98
C MET A 1 15.68 12.02 -6.49
N GLY A 2 14.93 11.33 -7.37
CA GLY A 2 13.95 10.31 -6.95
C GLY A 2 14.53 9.13 -6.15
N VAL A 3 15.65 8.55 -6.57
CA VAL A 3 16.30 7.44 -5.84
C VAL A 3 16.75 7.87 -4.43
N ILE A 4 17.28 9.08 -4.29
CA ILE A 4 17.67 9.65 -2.99
C ILE A 4 16.43 9.83 -2.10
N ALA A 5 15.30 10.27 -2.67
CA ALA A 5 14.05 10.39 -1.93
C ALA A 5 13.51 9.02 -1.49
N ILE A 6 13.64 7.98 -2.32
CA ILE A 6 13.27 6.60 -1.96
C ILE A 6 14.14 6.10 -0.80
N ILE A 7 15.47 6.19 -0.92
CA ILE A 7 16.40 5.74 0.13
C ILE A 7 16.17 6.52 1.42
N ALA A 8 16.02 7.84 1.34
CA ALA A 8 15.75 8.69 2.50
C ALA A 8 14.39 8.38 3.14
N ALA A 9 13.34 8.16 2.35
CA ALA A 9 12.02 7.78 2.87
C ALA A 9 12.07 6.43 3.59
N LEU A 10 12.75 5.43 3.02
CA LEU A 10 12.93 4.12 3.65
C LEU A 10 13.73 4.23 4.97
N LEU A 11 14.83 5.00 4.96
CA LEU A 11 15.63 5.28 6.17
C LEU A 11 14.80 6.00 7.25
N ILE A 12 14.02 7.01 6.87
CA ILE A 12 13.17 7.76 7.79
C ILE A 12 12.07 6.86 8.37
N GLU A 13 11.42 6.04 7.55
CA GLU A 13 10.40 5.08 8.01
C GLU A 13 11.01 4.02 8.95
N GLN A 14 12.29 3.67 8.76
CA GLN A 14 13.06 2.81 9.67
C GLN A 14 13.49 3.52 10.98
N TRP A 15 13.65 4.85 10.98
CA TRP A 15 14.12 5.60 12.17
C TRP A 15 13.00 6.22 13.01
N ARG A 16 11.96 6.79 12.39
CA ARG A 16 10.77 7.32 13.07
C ARG A 16 9.52 6.69 12.48
N PRO A 17 8.83 5.79 13.21
CA PRO A 17 7.47 5.44 12.82
C PRO A 17 6.65 6.73 12.85
N LEU A 18 6.23 7.22 11.68
CA LEU A 18 5.26 8.31 11.62
C LEU A 18 3.99 7.78 12.27
N GLY A 19 3.81 8.19 13.52
CA GLY A 19 2.75 7.77 14.41
C GLY A 19 1.38 8.03 13.78
N ASP A 20 0.53 7.03 13.96
CA ASP A 20 -0.92 7.08 13.81
C ASP A 20 -1.51 7.34 12.41
N ARG A 21 -1.07 6.56 11.42
CA ARG A 21 -1.78 6.44 10.12
C ARG A 21 -3.22 5.91 10.25
N LYS A 22 -3.67 5.43 11.42
CA LYS A 22 -5.09 5.11 11.66
C LYS A 22 -5.95 6.36 11.46
N SER A 23 -5.46 7.53 11.85
CA SER A 23 -6.14 8.81 11.64
C SER A 23 -6.32 9.16 10.16
N VAL A 24 -5.29 8.96 9.34
CA VAL A 24 -5.34 9.18 7.88
C VAL A 24 -6.29 8.20 7.21
N ASN A 25 -6.20 6.91 7.57
CA ASN A 25 -7.12 5.90 7.03
C ASN A 25 -8.57 6.15 7.48
N ALA A 26 -8.78 6.63 8.70
CA ALA A 26 -10.10 7.01 9.20
C ALA A 26 -10.65 8.24 8.45
N ALA A 27 -9.84 9.27 8.23
CA ALA A 27 -10.22 10.45 7.45
C ALA A 27 -10.56 10.08 5.99
N LEU A 28 -9.72 9.26 5.35
CA LEU A 28 -9.99 8.70 4.03
C LEU A 28 -11.25 7.83 4.03
N GLY A 29 -11.51 7.10 5.11
CA GLY A 29 -12.72 6.28 5.28
C GLY A 29 -13.99 7.10 5.37
N VAL A 30 -13.98 8.21 6.12
CA VAL A 30 -15.09 9.18 6.18
C VAL A 30 -15.31 9.81 4.81
N TRP A 31 -14.24 10.20 4.12
CA TRP A 31 -14.33 10.79 2.79
C TRP A 31 -14.85 9.80 1.74
N ALA A 32 -14.39 8.55 1.78
CA ALA A 32 -14.88 7.48 0.91
C ALA A 32 -16.35 7.12 1.20
N GLY A 33 -16.76 7.17 2.48
CA GLY A 33 -18.15 7.00 2.88
C GLY A 33 -19.05 8.15 2.42
N TRP A 34 -18.55 9.39 2.45
CA TRP A 34 -19.27 10.54 1.89
C TRP A 34 -19.42 10.43 0.36
N LEU A 35 -18.37 10.01 -0.35
CA LEU A 35 -18.42 9.73 -1.79
C LEU A 35 -19.41 8.60 -2.11
N GLU A 36 -19.44 7.54 -1.29
CA GLU A 36 -20.42 6.47 -1.41
C GLU A 36 -21.84 7.02 -1.22
N GLN A 37 -22.12 7.72 -0.12
CA GLN A 37 -23.46 8.27 0.14
C GLN A 37 -23.93 9.30 -0.91
N SER A 38 -23.01 10.11 -1.44
CA SER A 38 -23.32 11.17 -2.40
C SER A 38 -23.54 10.63 -3.82
N PHE A 39 -22.86 9.53 -4.20
CA PHE A 39 -22.91 9.01 -5.56
C PHE A 39 -23.58 7.64 -5.69
N ASN A 40 -23.83 6.89 -4.62
CA ASN A 40 -24.40 5.54 -4.71
C ASN A 40 -25.92 5.57 -4.96
N GLY A 41 -26.30 5.94 -6.19
CA GLY A 41 -27.67 5.85 -6.71
C GLY A 41 -28.01 4.47 -7.33
N GLY A 42 -27.25 3.41 -7.05
CA GLY A 42 -27.52 2.04 -7.50
C GLY A 42 -27.00 1.64 -8.89
N GLU A 43 -26.48 2.57 -9.70
CA GLU A 43 -26.03 2.31 -11.07
C GLU A 43 -24.50 2.18 -11.22
N ARG A 44 -24.07 1.28 -12.13
CA ARG A 44 -22.64 1.02 -12.45
C ARG A 44 -21.85 2.28 -12.84
N ARG A 45 -22.49 3.24 -13.51
CA ARG A 45 -21.84 4.48 -13.98
C ARG A 45 -21.39 5.37 -12.82
N HIS A 46 -22.13 5.35 -11.71
CA HIS A 46 -21.84 6.18 -10.56
C HIS A 46 -20.55 5.76 -9.84
N GLY A 47 -20.25 4.45 -9.76
CA GLY A 47 -18.99 3.96 -9.19
C GLY A 47 -17.76 4.34 -10.00
N THR A 48 -17.89 4.48 -11.32
CA THR A 48 -16.80 4.95 -12.20
C THR A 48 -16.54 6.43 -11.99
N ILE A 49 -17.61 7.24 -11.94
CA ILE A 49 -17.50 8.69 -11.71
C ILE A 49 -16.95 8.97 -10.31
N ALA A 50 -17.46 8.29 -9.28
CA ALA A 50 -16.98 8.44 -7.91
C ALA A 50 -15.48 8.10 -7.79
N TRP A 51 -15.01 7.03 -8.46
CA TRP A 51 -13.60 6.69 -8.49
C TRP A 51 -12.76 7.77 -9.20
N LEU A 52 -13.20 8.24 -10.36
CA LEU A 52 -12.49 9.28 -11.11
C LEU A 52 -12.41 10.59 -10.32
N VAL A 53 -13.51 11.03 -9.71
CA VAL A 53 -13.58 12.24 -8.88
C VAL A 53 -12.74 12.10 -7.60
N ALA A 54 -12.55 10.88 -7.09
CA ALA A 54 -11.69 10.67 -5.93
C ALA A 54 -10.20 10.66 -6.32
N VAL A 55 -9.83 9.91 -7.37
CA VAL A 55 -8.43 9.62 -7.69
C VAL A 55 -7.80 10.69 -8.57
N VAL A 56 -8.49 11.20 -9.59
CA VAL A 56 -7.91 12.15 -10.55
C VAL A 56 -7.58 13.48 -9.89
N PRO A 57 -8.47 14.14 -9.13
CA PRO A 57 -8.13 15.40 -8.45
C PRO A 57 -7.01 15.24 -7.43
N ALA A 58 -6.96 14.12 -6.70
CA ALA A 58 -5.90 13.86 -5.73
C ALA A 58 -4.53 13.65 -6.41
N ALA A 59 -4.49 12.91 -7.51
CA ALA A 59 -3.27 12.72 -8.30
C ALA A 59 -2.80 14.03 -8.95
N LEU A 60 -3.74 14.81 -9.51
CA LEU A 60 -3.45 16.13 -10.08
C LEU A 60 -2.96 17.12 -9.02
N ALA A 61 -3.59 17.17 -7.84
CA ALA A 61 -3.14 17.99 -6.73
C ALA A 61 -1.72 17.60 -6.30
N GLY A 62 -1.43 16.30 -6.16
CA GLY A 62 -0.09 15.80 -5.85
C GLY A 62 0.96 16.20 -6.90
N GLY A 63 0.60 16.13 -8.18
CA GLY A 63 1.46 16.56 -9.28
C GLY A 63 1.64 18.09 -9.34
N ALA A 64 0.57 18.86 -9.13
CA ALA A 64 0.61 20.32 -9.12
C ALA A 64 1.44 20.85 -7.96
N LEU A 65 1.27 20.31 -6.75
CA LEU A 65 2.13 20.65 -5.60
C LEU A 65 3.59 20.34 -5.93
N HIS A 66 3.87 19.18 -6.53
CA HIS A 66 5.23 18.84 -6.94
C HIS A 66 5.81 19.83 -7.96
N ALA A 67 5.02 20.24 -8.96
CA ALA A 67 5.42 21.24 -9.94
C ALA A 67 5.72 22.60 -9.28
N VAL A 68 4.88 23.04 -8.33
CA VAL A 68 5.11 24.28 -7.57
C VAL A 68 6.38 24.18 -6.72
N PHE A 69 6.57 23.09 -5.97
CA PHE A 69 7.77 22.92 -5.14
C PHE A 69 9.05 22.79 -5.95
N SER A 70 8.99 22.14 -7.12
CA SER A 70 10.14 22.04 -8.02
C SER A 70 10.50 23.38 -8.68
N ALA A 71 9.51 24.23 -8.97
CA ALA A 71 9.74 25.59 -9.44
C ALA A 71 10.34 26.51 -8.37
N LEU A 72 10.03 26.28 -7.09
CA LEU A 72 10.58 27.06 -5.96
C LEU A 72 12.02 26.66 -5.62
N HIS A 73 12.27 25.38 -5.32
CA HIS A 73 13.61 24.88 -5.02
C HIS A 73 13.69 23.35 -5.14
N PRO A 74 14.77 22.79 -5.72
CA PRO A 74 14.98 21.34 -5.80
C PRO A 74 14.94 20.60 -4.45
N LEU A 75 15.25 21.28 -3.34
CA LEU A 75 15.26 20.71 -1.99
C LEU A 75 13.85 20.56 -1.44
N PHE A 76 12.98 21.55 -1.65
CA PHE A 76 11.56 21.43 -1.27
C PHE A 76 10.87 20.34 -2.07
N ALA A 77 11.18 20.24 -3.36
CA ALA A 77 10.69 19.14 -4.19
C ALA A 77 11.13 17.77 -3.62
N LEU A 78 12.39 17.64 -3.19
CA LEU A 78 12.90 16.42 -2.58
C LEU A 78 12.23 16.11 -1.23
N ALA A 79 12.06 17.11 -0.36
CA ALA A 79 11.36 16.94 0.91
C ALA A 79 9.90 16.52 0.72
N PHE A 80 9.20 17.10 -0.26
CA PHE A 80 7.82 16.71 -0.60
C PHE A 80 7.75 15.27 -1.13
N ASN A 81 8.70 14.85 -1.97
CA ASN A 81 8.81 13.48 -2.42
C ASN A 81 9.00 12.49 -1.28
N ILE A 82 9.93 12.80 -0.35
CA ILE A 82 10.15 12.00 0.85
C ILE A 82 8.87 11.94 1.69
N ALA A 83 8.20 13.07 1.92
CA ALA A 83 6.97 13.11 2.69
C ALA A 83 5.83 12.30 2.03
N ALA A 84 5.65 12.43 0.72
CA ALA A 84 4.64 11.68 -0.03
C ALA A 84 4.92 10.18 0.00
N LEU A 85 6.17 9.76 -0.22
CA LEU A 85 6.60 8.37 -0.09
C LEU A 85 6.40 7.88 1.34
N CYS A 86 6.80 8.65 2.35
CA CYS A 86 6.57 8.33 3.75
C CYS A 86 5.08 8.28 4.14
N VAL A 87 4.15 8.85 3.36
CA VAL A 87 2.71 8.71 3.62
C VAL A 87 2.12 7.52 2.87
N THR A 88 2.66 7.22 1.69
CA THR A 88 2.12 6.19 0.78
C THR A 88 2.73 4.81 0.99
N LEU A 89 4.02 4.73 1.33
CA LEU A 89 4.72 3.51 1.73
C LEU A 89 4.16 3.00 3.06
N GLY A 90 3.93 1.69 3.14
CA GLY A 90 3.39 1.01 4.33
C GLY A 90 4.42 0.17 5.07
N PHE A 91 5.72 0.45 4.91
CA PHE A 91 6.77 -0.57 5.05
C PHE A 91 6.88 -1.15 6.47
N ARG A 92 6.71 -0.32 7.51
CA ARG A 92 6.97 -0.78 8.88
C ARG A 92 5.82 -1.55 9.53
N GLN A 93 4.56 -1.38 9.11
CA GLN A 93 3.43 -2.17 9.65
C GLN A 93 3.61 -3.65 9.32
N PHE A 94 3.91 -3.97 8.07
CA PHE A 94 4.12 -5.37 7.68
C PHE A 94 5.35 -5.97 8.37
N SER A 95 6.45 -5.22 8.48
CA SER A 95 7.70 -5.73 9.04
C SER A 95 7.57 -6.01 10.54
N HIS A 96 6.85 -5.17 11.30
CA HIS A 96 6.64 -5.40 12.73
C HIS A 96 5.77 -6.62 13.00
N HIS A 97 4.64 -6.77 12.30
CA HIS A 97 3.79 -7.95 12.43
C HIS A 97 4.55 -9.22 12.02
N PHE A 98 5.24 -9.20 10.88
CA PHE A 98 6.03 -10.35 10.42
C PHE A 98 7.12 -10.74 11.42
N THR A 99 7.89 -9.77 11.92
CA THR A 99 8.97 -10.04 12.89
C THR A 99 8.42 -10.55 14.22
N ALA A 100 7.30 -10.00 14.69
CA ALA A 100 6.65 -10.44 15.93
C ALA A 100 6.07 -11.86 15.81
N ILE A 101 5.45 -12.18 14.67
CA ILE A 101 4.97 -13.53 14.36
C ILE A 101 6.15 -14.51 14.28
N GLN A 102 7.21 -14.15 13.56
CA GLN A 102 8.41 -14.97 13.44
C GLN A 102 9.05 -15.24 14.82
N LEU A 103 9.13 -14.23 15.68
CA LEU A 103 9.66 -14.37 17.03
C LEU A 103 8.80 -15.30 17.88
N GLY A 104 7.47 -15.16 17.84
CA GLY A 104 6.54 -16.05 18.54
C GLY A 104 6.64 -17.50 18.07
N ILE A 105 6.83 -17.72 16.77
CA ILE A 105 7.03 -19.08 16.22
C ILE A 105 8.36 -19.68 16.66
N LYS A 106 9.42 -18.85 16.77
CA LYS A 106 10.75 -19.27 17.24
C LYS A 106 10.78 -19.53 18.75
N SER A 107 10.03 -18.78 19.56
CA SER A 107 9.95 -18.99 21.02
C SER A 107 9.01 -20.13 21.44
N GLY A 108 8.29 -20.74 20.49
CA GLY A 108 7.30 -21.79 20.76
C GLY A 108 5.93 -21.26 21.19
N GLU A 109 5.74 -19.94 21.25
CA GLU A 109 4.48 -19.26 21.55
C GLU A 109 3.54 -19.20 20.32
N ILE A 110 3.10 -20.36 19.83
CA ILE A 110 2.26 -20.44 18.61
C ILE A 110 0.93 -19.70 18.77
N GLU A 111 0.31 -19.71 19.96
CA GLU A 111 -0.93 -18.98 20.17
C GLU A 111 -0.77 -17.47 20.05
N ARG A 112 0.37 -16.94 20.51
CA ARG A 112 0.69 -15.53 20.33
C ARG A 112 0.89 -15.20 18.85
N ALA A 113 1.55 -16.07 18.10
CA ALA A 113 1.72 -15.92 16.65
C ALA A 113 0.37 -15.95 15.91
N ARG A 114 -0.59 -16.79 16.34
CA ARG A 114 -1.96 -16.82 15.78
C ARG A 114 -2.71 -15.52 16.03
N ILE A 115 -2.70 -15.02 17.27
CA ILE A 115 -3.36 -13.75 17.61
C ILE A 115 -2.79 -12.61 16.78
N LEU A 116 -1.46 -12.53 16.63
CA LEU A 116 -0.81 -11.52 15.81
C LEU A 116 -1.13 -11.65 14.32
N LEU A 117 -1.28 -12.87 13.81
CA LEU A 117 -1.69 -13.13 12.44
C LEU A 117 -3.15 -12.70 12.20
N ASP A 118 -4.06 -13.02 13.12
CA ASP A 118 -5.47 -12.61 13.05
C ASP A 118 -5.62 -11.09 13.18
N GLU A 119 -4.80 -10.44 13.99
CA GLU A 119 -4.77 -8.97 14.08
C GLU A 119 -4.31 -8.33 12.76
N TRP A 120 -3.38 -8.99 12.06
CA TRP A 120 -2.85 -8.48 10.79
C TRP A 120 -3.78 -8.75 9.60
N ARG A 121 -4.31 -9.96 9.47
CA ARG A 121 -5.15 -10.39 8.33
C ARG A 121 -6.65 -10.13 8.54
N GLY A 122 -7.05 -9.91 9.78
CA GLY A 122 -8.44 -9.95 10.22
C GLY A 122 -8.82 -11.34 10.76
N PRO A 123 -9.81 -11.41 11.68
CA PRO A 123 -10.16 -12.67 12.33
C PRO A 123 -10.68 -13.70 11.33
N SER A 124 -10.02 -14.85 11.21
CA SER A 124 -10.51 -15.93 10.33
C SER A 124 -11.57 -16.82 11.00
N GLY A 125 -11.66 -16.80 12.33
CA GLY A 125 -12.57 -17.67 13.10
C GLY A 125 -12.22 -19.16 13.04
N VAL A 126 -11.04 -19.50 12.52
CA VAL A 126 -10.51 -20.86 12.34
C VAL A 126 -9.17 -20.96 13.05
N VAL A 127 -8.93 -22.07 13.76
CA VAL A 127 -7.66 -22.34 14.44
C VAL A 127 -6.65 -22.90 13.43
N HIS A 128 -5.63 -22.12 13.10
CA HIS A 128 -4.57 -22.51 12.16
C HIS A 128 -3.48 -23.35 12.82
N THR A 129 -3.04 -24.43 12.18
CA THR A 129 -1.84 -25.17 12.57
C THR A 129 -0.57 -24.31 12.48
N ARG A 130 0.53 -24.75 13.09
CA ARG A 130 1.82 -24.01 13.03
C ARG A 130 2.28 -23.76 11.58
N GLU A 131 2.13 -24.78 10.72
CA GLU A 131 2.49 -24.70 9.31
C GLU A 131 1.62 -23.71 8.55
N GLU A 132 0.31 -23.71 8.83
CA GLU A 132 -0.62 -22.72 8.26
C GLU A 132 -0.26 -21.30 8.73
N VAL A 133 0.04 -21.09 10.01
CA VAL A 133 0.45 -19.76 10.51
C VAL A 133 1.69 -19.26 9.77
N ILE A 134 2.71 -20.11 9.59
CA ILE A 134 3.93 -19.76 8.84
C ILE A 134 3.57 -19.40 7.39
N ARG A 135 2.82 -20.27 6.71
CA ARG A 135 2.43 -20.07 5.32
C ARG A 135 1.63 -18.78 5.14
N LEU A 136 0.61 -18.55 5.96
CA LEU A 136 -0.26 -17.37 5.89
C LEU A 136 0.52 -16.09 6.22
N ALA A 137 1.46 -16.14 7.16
CA ALA A 137 2.34 -15.00 7.47
C ALA A 137 3.26 -14.65 6.28
N ILE A 138 3.80 -15.65 5.58
CA ILE A 138 4.60 -15.44 4.37
C ILE A 138 3.73 -14.90 3.22
N GLU A 139 2.56 -15.49 2.99
CA GLU A 139 1.60 -14.99 1.98
C GLU A 139 1.24 -13.52 2.23
N GLU A 140 0.94 -13.17 3.47
CA GLU A 140 0.59 -11.79 3.83
C GLU A 140 1.80 -10.85 3.72
N ALA A 141 3.00 -11.29 4.08
CA ALA A 141 4.21 -10.51 3.88
C ALA A 141 4.50 -10.22 2.40
N LEU A 142 4.29 -11.21 1.52
CA LEU A 142 4.44 -11.05 0.07
C LEU A 142 3.40 -10.09 -0.49
N LEU A 143 2.12 -10.26 -0.12
CA LEU A 143 1.04 -9.37 -0.54
C LEU A 143 1.23 -7.94 -0.04
N ALA A 144 1.64 -7.78 1.22
CA ALA A 144 1.91 -6.49 1.81
C ALA A 144 3.10 -5.80 1.12
N SER A 145 4.18 -6.52 0.83
CA SER A 145 5.34 -6.01 0.10
C SER A 145 4.96 -5.56 -1.32
N HIS A 146 4.22 -6.42 -2.04
CA HIS A 146 3.71 -6.11 -3.37
C HIS A 146 2.90 -4.81 -3.39
N ARG A 147 1.89 -4.70 -2.52
CA ARG A 147 0.98 -3.54 -2.51
C ARG A 147 1.58 -2.28 -1.89
N HIS A 148 2.40 -2.40 -0.86
CA HIS A 148 2.87 -1.23 -0.11
C HIS A 148 4.22 -0.70 -0.59
N VAL A 149 5.01 -1.53 -1.30
CA VAL A 149 6.37 -1.20 -1.72
C VAL A 149 6.43 -1.18 -3.24
N PHE A 150 6.24 -2.33 -3.89
CA PHE A 150 6.47 -2.45 -5.32
C PHE A 150 5.44 -1.65 -6.15
N GLY A 151 4.16 -1.72 -5.80
CA GLY A 151 3.12 -0.93 -6.47
C GLY A 151 3.35 0.57 -6.33
N VAL A 152 3.62 1.04 -5.11
CA VAL A 152 3.89 2.46 -4.84
C VAL A 152 5.14 2.95 -5.58
N LEU A 153 6.23 2.19 -5.53
CA LEU A 153 7.50 2.56 -6.18
C LEU A 153 7.40 2.55 -7.71
N LEU A 154 6.73 1.55 -8.29
CA LEU A 154 6.54 1.48 -9.74
C LEU A 154 5.83 2.74 -10.24
N TRP A 155 4.68 3.07 -9.64
CA TRP A 155 3.89 4.21 -10.07
C TRP A 155 4.56 5.54 -9.71
N TYR A 156 5.32 5.61 -8.62
CA TYR A 156 6.16 6.77 -8.30
C TYR A 156 7.22 7.07 -9.36
N VAL A 157 7.82 6.03 -9.95
CA VAL A 157 8.83 6.19 -11.02
C VAL A 157 8.18 6.47 -12.37
N LEU A 158 7.03 5.87 -12.65
CA LEU A 158 6.37 5.97 -13.97
C LEU A 158 5.60 7.29 -14.17
N LEU A 159 4.93 7.79 -13.13
CA LEU A 159 4.27 9.09 -13.09
C LEU A 159 5.21 10.14 -12.47
N PRO A 160 4.93 11.45 -12.57
CA PRO A 160 5.76 12.46 -11.93
C PRO A 160 5.67 12.35 -10.40
N GLY A 161 6.57 11.53 -9.85
CA GLY A 161 6.86 11.31 -8.43
C GLY A 161 5.63 11.05 -7.57
N PRO A 162 5.25 12.02 -6.71
CA PRO A 162 4.23 11.83 -5.68
C PRO A 162 2.84 11.56 -6.24
N SER A 163 2.54 12.04 -7.46
CA SER A 163 1.24 11.82 -8.09
C SER A 163 0.94 10.33 -8.32
N GLY A 164 1.93 9.55 -8.74
CA GLY A 164 1.79 8.11 -8.96
C GLY A 164 1.64 7.32 -7.67
N ALA A 165 2.42 7.68 -6.65
CA ALA A 165 2.32 7.07 -5.33
C ALA A 165 0.92 7.29 -4.72
N ILE A 166 0.39 8.51 -4.81
CA ILE A 166 -0.95 8.87 -4.32
C ILE A 166 -2.03 8.15 -5.11
N LEU A 167 -1.93 8.13 -6.45
CA LEU A 167 -2.88 7.47 -7.34
C LEU A 167 -3.01 5.98 -6.99
N TYR A 168 -1.89 5.28 -6.90
CA TYR A 168 -1.89 3.86 -6.59
C TYR A 168 -2.44 3.59 -5.18
N ARG A 169 -2.02 4.39 -4.18
CA ARG A 169 -2.48 4.22 -2.79
C ARG A 169 -3.99 4.44 -2.65
N LEU A 170 -4.53 5.46 -3.30
CA LEU A 170 -5.97 5.72 -3.30
C LEU A 170 -6.74 4.65 -4.05
N ALA A 171 -6.24 4.19 -5.21
CA ALA A 171 -6.87 3.11 -5.95
C ALA A 171 -6.95 1.83 -5.11
N ALA A 172 -5.88 1.46 -4.41
CA ALA A 172 -5.85 0.33 -3.50
C ALA A 172 -6.82 0.49 -2.32
N PHE A 173 -6.87 1.69 -1.71
CA PHE A 173 -7.78 1.99 -0.60
C PHE A 173 -9.25 1.92 -1.02
N LEU A 174 -9.62 2.55 -2.14
CA LEU A 174 -10.98 2.54 -2.66
C LEU A 174 -11.42 1.12 -3.07
N ALA A 175 -10.54 0.35 -3.70
CA ALA A 175 -10.85 -1.03 -4.06
C ALA A 175 -11.15 -1.88 -2.82
N ALA A 176 -10.31 -1.79 -1.78
CA ALA A 176 -10.55 -2.50 -0.52
C ALA A 176 -11.84 -2.02 0.17
N ARG A 177 -12.08 -0.71 0.25
CA ARG A 177 -13.22 -0.13 0.96
C ARG A 177 -14.56 -0.38 0.26
N TRP A 178 -14.56 -0.41 -1.07
CA TRP A 178 -15.75 -0.67 -1.89
C TRP A 178 -15.88 -2.14 -2.29
N GLN A 179 -15.06 -3.02 -1.71
CA GLN A 179 -15.24 -4.45 -1.84
C GLN A 179 -16.61 -4.85 -1.28
N GLY A 180 -17.39 -5.61 -2.05
CA GLY A 180 -18.74 -6.02 -1.64
C GLY A 180 -19.87 -5.05 -2.02
N LEU A 181 -19.59 -3.83 -2.49
CA LEU A 181 -20.61 -2.87 -2.96
C LEU A 181 -21.19 -3.16 -4.35
N GLY A 182 -21.19 -4.44 -4.76
CA GLY A 182 -21.78 -4.90 -6.02
C GLY A 182 -21.32 -4.14 -7.26
N SER A 183 -22.26 -3.49 -7.95
CA SER A 183 -22.02 -2.75 -9.20
C SER A 183 -21.12 -1.53 -9.05
N PHE A 184 -21.15 -0.87 -7.89
CA PHE A 184 -20.43 0.36 -7.60
C PHE A 184 -18.92 0.09 -7.43
N GLY A 185 -18.56 -0.90 -6.62
CA GLY A 185 -17.16 -1.26 -6.33
C GLY A 185 -16.41 -1.97 -7.48
N ARG A 186 -17.13 -2.53 -8.46
CA ARG A 186 -16.51 -3.27 -9.58
C ARG A 186 -15.49 -2.46 -10.37
N PHE A 187 -15.74 -1.16 -10.56
CA PHE A 187 -14.80 -0.32 -11.30
C PHE A 187 -13.50 -0.12 -10.51
N ALA A 188 -13.58 0.18 -9.22
CA ALA A 188 -12.39 0.34 -8.37
C ALA A 188 -11.53 -0.93 -8.33
N GLN A 189 -12.17 -2.10 -8.24
CA GLN A 189 -11.49 -3.40 -8.31
C GLN A 189 -10.81 -3.63 -9.66
N ARG A 190 -11.48 -3.28 -10.77
CA ARG A 190 -10.93 -3.43 -12.11
C ARG A 190 -9.78 -2.45 -12.38
N ALA A 191 -9.91 -1.21 -11.91
CA ALA A 191 -8.86 -0.20 -11.99
C ALA A 191 -7.62 -0.65 -11.21
N LEU A 192 -7.79 -1.13 -9.97
CA LEU A 192 -6.68 -1.68 -9.19
C LEU A 192 -6.04 -2.87 -9.90
N TYR A 193 -6.83 -3.80 -10.46
CA TYR A 193 -6.29 -4.94 -11.20
C TYR A 193 -5.40 -4.53 -12.38
N VAL A 194 -5.79 -3.49 -13.13
CA VAL A 194 -4.98 -2.94 -14.23
C VAL A 194 -3.71 -2.28 -13.69
N LEU A 195 -3.80 -1.56 -12.57
CA LEU A 195 -2.65 -0.91 -11.93
C LEU A 195 -1.68 -1.91 -11.29
N ASP A 196 -2.18 -3.04 -10.80
CA ASP A 196 -1.40 -4.12 -10.18
C ASP A 196 -0.68 -4.98 -11.21
N TRP A 197 -1.22 -5.14 -12.42
CA TRP A 197 -0.63 -5.98 -13.47
C TRP A 197 0.88 -5.73 -13.71
N PRO A 198 1.37 -4.49 -13.91
CA PRO A 198 2.80 -4.26 -14.06
C PRO A 198 3.57 -4.39 -12.73
N ALA A 199 2.94 -4.05 -11.60
CA ALA A 199 3.55 -4.13 -10.28
C ALA A 199 3.81 -5.59 -9.87
N VAL A 200 2.93 -6.52 -10.24
CA VAL A 200 3.08 -7.96 -9.96
C VAL A 200 4.29 -8.50 -10.69
N ARG A 201 4.49 -8.12 -11.96
CA ARG A 201 5.66 -8.53 -12.75
C ARG A 201 6.96 -7.99 -12.15
N LEU A 202 6.97 -6.72 -11.75
CA LEU A 202 8.12 -6.13 -11.06
C LEU A 202 8.43 -6.86 -9.74
N SER A 203 7.39 -7.19 -8.96
CA SER A 203 7.54 -7.91 -7.69
C SER A 203 8.08 -9.31 -7.92
N ALA A 204 7.52 -10.04 -8.89
CA ALA A 204 7.98 -11.37 -9.26
C ALA A 204 9.44 -11.37 -9.75
N ALA A 205 9.81 -10.40 -10.60
CA ALA A 205 11.20 -10.24 -11.05
C ALA A 205 12.14 -9.91 -9.88
N SER A 206 11.72 -9.04 -8.97
CA SER A 206 12.52 -8.67 -7.79
C SER A 206 12.75 -9.86 -6.85
N PHE A 207 11.71 -10.66 -6.61
CA PHE A 207 11.83 -11.87 -5.79
C PHE A 207 12.59 -12.98 -6.51
N ALA A 208 12.47 -13.11 -7.83
CA ALA A 208 13.28 -14.06 -8.60
C ALA A 208 14.77 -13.70 -8.50
N VAL A 209 15.13 -12.43 -8.68
CA VAL A 209 16.51 -11.95 -8.51
C VAL A 209 16.99 -12.17 -7.08
N ALA A 210 16.19 -11.81 -6.07
CA ALA A 210 16.59 -11.96 -4.67
C ALA A 210 16.68 -13.42 -4.20
N GLY A 211 15.85 -14.33 -4.75
CA GLY A 211 15.90 -15.76 -4.47
C GLY A 211 17.07 -16.46 -5.16
N ASP A 212 17.44 -16.03 -6.36
CA ASP A 212 18.60 -16.54 -7.11
C ASP A 212 19.95 -16.18 -6.43
N PHE A 213 19.99 -15.13 -5.61
CA PHE A 213 21.15 -14.83 -4.75
C PHE A 213 21.44 -15.93 -3.71
N GLU A 214 20.47 -16.78 -3.35
CA GLU A 214 20.67 -17.90 -2.41
C GLU A 214 21.39 -19.08 -3.06
N ASP A 215 21.22 -19.28 -4.38
CA ASP A 215 21.97 -20.27 -5.19
C ASP A 215 23.35 -19.74 -5.64
N ALA A 216 23.55 -18.43 -5.71
CA ALA A 216 24.81 -17.81 -6.17
C ALA A 216 25.89 -17.62 -5.08
N ILE A 217 25.56 -17.86 -3.81
CA ILE A 217 26.48 -17.70 -2.66
C ILE A 217 27.03 -19.06 -2.16
N TYR A 218 26.62 -20.18 -2.76
CA TYR A 218 27.24 -21.51 -2.59
C TYR A 218 28.03 -21.93 -3.84
#